data_AF-A0A2D6GXB5-F1
#
_entry.id   AF-A0A2D6GXB5-F1
#
_cell.length_a   1.000
_cell.length_b   1.000
_cell.length_c   1.000
_cell.angle_alpha   90.00
_cell.angle_beta   90.00
_cell.angle_gamma   90.00
#
_symmetry.space_group_name_H-M   'P 1'
#
loop_
_entity.id
_entity.type
_entity.pdbx_description
1 polymer ?
#
loop_
_entity_poly.entity_id
_entity_poly.type
_entity_poly.pdbx_seq_one_letter_code
_entity_poly.pdbx_strand_id
1 'polypeptide(L)'
;MSIYSYMNTVDITDVDRIVRTTSAFRLLSDPTRFKILCILSRAPNGMCVYEIAEAVGITHSAASHQLSRLEDKKIVKCFRHGQSACYELTNTLFVKDLITVMKSFKK
;
A
#
# COMPACT_ATOMS: atom_id res chain seq x y z
N MET A 1 18.63 -39.90 -3.92
CA MET A 1 18.62 -38.43 -4.04
C MET A 1 17.17 -37.99 -3.93
N SER A 2 16.77 -37.47 -2.77
CA SER A 2 15.36 -37.26 -2.46
C SER A 2 14.87 -35.95 -3.06
N ILE A 3 13.84 -36.02 -3.90
CA ILE A 3 13.09 -34.92 -4.54
C ILE A 3 12.71 -33.76 -3.60
N TYR A 4 12.74 -33.98 -2.28
CA TYR A 4 12.51 -32.95 -1.26
C TYR A 4 13.59 -31.85 -1.21
N SER A 5 14.81 -32.09 -1.71
CA SER A 5 15.85 -31.03 -1.71
C SER A 5 15.58 -29.91 -2.73
N TYR A 6 14.64 -30.12 -3.66
CA TYR A 6 14.27 -29.15 -4.70
C TYR A 6 13.05 -28.28 -4.33
N MET A 7 12.38 -28.52 -3.20
CA MET A 7 11.21 -27.75 -2.76
C MET A 7 11.58 -26.56 -1.85
N ASN A 8 12.73 -25.93 -2.09
CA ASN A 8 13.26 -24.88 -1.21
C ASN A 8 12.90 -23.48 -1.73
N THR A 9 11.61 -23.15 -1.79
CA THR A 9 11.17 -21.83 -2.29
C THR A 9 10.59 -20.91 -1.23
N VAL A 10 10.24 -21.39 -0.03
CA VAL A 10 9.88 -20.54 1.11
C VAL A 10 10.29 -21.27 2.40
N ASP A 11 11.19 -20.69 3.18
CA ASP A 11 11.42 -21.14 4.56
C ASP A 11 10.16 -20.88 5.38
N ILE A 12 9.39 -21.94 5.64
CA ILE A 12 8.13 -21.88 6.37
C ILE A 12 8.32 -21.54 7.86
N THR A 13 9.56 -21.54 8.36
CA THR A 13 9.88 -21.23 9.76
C THR A 13 10.12 -19.73 10.00
N ASP A 14 10.34 -18.94 8.94
CA ASP A 14 10.44 -17.48 9.01
C ASP A 14 9.05 -16.84 9.12
N VAL A 15 8.45 -16.97 10.31
CA VAL A 15 7.10 -16.49 10.62
C VAL A 15 6.98 -14.98 10.37
N ASP A 16 8.00 -14.20 10.69
CA ASP A 16 8.00 -12.75 10.50
C ASP A 16 7.92 -12.37 9.03
N ARG A 17 8.67 -13.05 8.16
CA ARG A 17 8.56 -12.86 6.72
C ARG A 17 7.20 -13.26 6.19
N ILE A 18 6.65 -14.39 6.64
CA ILE A 18 5.32 -14.86 6.23
C ILE A 18 4.25 -13.83 6.62
N VAL A 19 4.27 -13.36 7.86
CA VAL A 19 3.31 -12.36 8.37
C VAL A 19 3.43 -11.05 7.59
N ARG A 20 4.66 -10.58 7.33
CA ARG A 20 4.91 -9.35 6.56
C ARG A 20 4.40 -9.48 5.12
N THR A 21 4.76 -10.55 4.42
CA THR A 21 4.35 -10.78 3.04
C THR A 21 2.83 -10.97 2.90
N THR A 22 2.21 -11.77 3.76
CA THR A 22 0.74 -11.95 3.74
C THR A 22 0.01 -10.66 4.08
N SER A 23 0.53 -9.83 4.99
CA SER A 23 -0.02 -8.51 5.29
C SER A 23 0.06 -7.56 4.10
N ALA A 24 1.16 -7.61 3.33
CA ALA A 24 1.29 -6.86 2.09
C ALA A 24 0.22 -7.28 1.07
N PHE A 25 0.04 -8.58 0.84
CA PHE A 25 -1.00 -9.07 -0.08
C PHE A 25 -2.42 -8.70 0.39
N ARG A 26 -2.73 -8.79 1.68
CA ARG A 26 -4.01 -8.32 2.24
C ARG A 26 -4.24 -6.82 2.06
N LEU A 27 -3.17 -6.04 1.96
CA LEU A 27 -3.26 -4.62 1.66
C LEU A 27 -3.59 -4.40 0.18
N LEU A 28 -2.87 -5.09 -0.70
CA LEU A 28 -2.96 -4.96 -2.15
C LEU A 28 -4.19 -5.65 -2.77
N SER A 29 -4.82 -6.60 -2.07
CA SER A 29 -5.96 -7.37 -2.57
C SER A 29 -7.27 -6.59 -2.68
N ASP A 30 -7.34 -5.38 -2.09
CA ASP A 30 -8.51 -4.51 -2.20
C ASP A 30 -8.32 -3.50 -3.32
N PRO A 31 -9.23 -3.46 -4.32
CA PRO A 31 -9.07 -2.60 -5.49
C PRO A 31 -8.98 -1.11 -5.15
N THR A 32 -9.72 -0.65 -4.15
CA THR A 32 -9.75 0.77 -3.75
C THR A 32 -8.42 1.18 -3.11
N ARG A 33 -7.91 0.40 -2.15
CA ARG A 33 -6.60 0.62 -1.54
C ARG A 33 -5.49 0.53 -2.57
N PHE A 34 -5.54 -0.45 -3.47
CA PHE A 34 -4.56 -0.57 -4.55
C PHE A 34 -4.52 0.67 -5.44
N LYS A 35 -5.68 1.21 -5.84
CA LYS A 35 -5.78 2.47 -6.61
C LYS A 35 -5.20 3.66 -5.86
N ILE A 36 -5.56 3.83 -4.57
CA ILE A 36 -5.02 4.91 -3.72
C ILE A 36 -3.48 4.85 -3.68
N LEU A 37 -2.92 3.67 -3.37
CA LEU A 37 -1.47 3.49 -3.33
C LEU A 37 -0.81 3.75 -4.69
N CYS A 38 -1.47 3.35 -5.79
CA CYS A 38 -0.98 3.60 -7.14
C CYS A 38 -0.88 5.09 -7.44
N ILE A 39 -1.91 5.85 -7.08
CA ILE A 39 -1.97 7.30 -7.31
C ILE A 39 -0.92 8.01 -6.45
N LEU A 40 -0.87 7.70 -5.15
CA LEU A 40 0.11 8.29 -4.23
C LEU A 40 1.56 7.92 -4.59
N SER A 41 1.82 6.72 -5.13
CA SER A 41 3.17 6.33 -5.60
C SER A 41 3.68 7.14 -6.79
N ARG A 42 2.78 7.84 -7.49
CA ARG A 42 3.08 8.73 -8.62
C ARG A 42 3.10 10.21 -8.21
N ALA A 43 2.71 10.52 -6.97
CA ALA A 43 2.62 11.88 -6.43
C ALA A 43 3.67 12.08 -5.33
N PRO A 44 4.91 12.51 -5.68
CA PRO A 44 6.01 12.61 -4.71
C PRO A 44 5.77 13.65 -3.60
N ASN A 45 4.88 14.61 -3.81
CA ASN A 45 4.49 15.63 -2.83
C ASN A 45 3.16 15.30 -2.12
N GLY A 46 2.64 14.09 -2.29
CA GLY A 46 1.31 13.70 -1.83
C GLY A 46 0.16 14.28 -2.65
N MET A 47 -1.06 13.97 -2.23
CA MET A 47 -2.31 14.46 -2.84
C MET A 47 -3.35 14.74 -1.76
N CYS A 48 -4.24 15.69 -2.02
CA CYS A 48 -5.31 16.03 -1.11
C CYS A 48 -6.49 15.07 -1.22
N VAL A 49 -7.22 14.89 -0.12
CA VAL A 49 -8.28 13.87 0.01
C VAL A 49 -9.35 13.96 -1.09
N TYR A 50 -9.69 15.17 -1.54
CA TYR A 50 -10.64 15.38 -2.64
C TYR A 50 -10.09 14.85 -3.97
N GLU A 51 -8.85 15.17 -4.30
CA GLU A 51 -8.18 14.72 -5.53
C GLU A 51 -8.02 13.20 -5.54
N ILE A 52 -7.73 12.61 -4.38
CA ILE A 52 -7.66 11.14 -4.21
C ILE A 52 -9.04 10.52 -4.45
N ALA A 53 -10.10 11.09 -3.87
CA ALA A 53 -11.46 10.58 -4.03
C ALA A 53 -11.90 10.60 -5.51
N GLU A 54 -11.65 11.70 -6.19
CA GLU A 54 -11.94 11.88 -7.61
C GLU A 54 -11.15 10.88 -8.47
N ALA A 55 -9.83 10.81 -8.29
CA ALA A 55 -8.96 9.93 -9.07
C ALA A 55 -9.27 8.43 -8.88
N VAL A 56 -9.77 8.04 -7.71
CA VAL A 56 -10.16 6.64 -7.41
C VAL A 56 -11.59 6.34 -7.85
N GLY A 57 -12.45 7.37 -7.96
CA GLY A 57 -13.87 7.25 -8.30
C GLY A 57 -14.74 6.82 -7.11
N ILE A 58 -14.47 7.36 -5.92
CA ILE A 58 -15.22 7.06 -4.69
C ILE A 58 -15.66 8.36 -4.00
N THR A 59 -16.60 8.26 -3.06
CA THR A 59 -17.03 9.42 -2.28
C THR A 59 -15.90 9.95 -1.40
N HIS A 60 -15.96 11.24 -1.07
CA HIS A 60 -15.01 11.86 -0.14
C HIS A 60 -14.97 11.14 1.22
N SER A 61 -16.13 10.76 1.77
CA SER A 61 -16.19 10.01 3.04
C SER A 61 -15.55 8.62 2.93
N ALA A 62 -15.74 7.92 1.82
CA ALA A 62 -15.09 6.63 1.58
C ALA A 62 -13.57 6.79 1.46
N ALA A 63 -13.09 7.82 0.76
CA ALA A 63 -11.67 8.13 0.66
C ALA A 63 -11.07 8.43 2.02
N SER A 64 -11.68 9.32 2.82
CA SER A 64 -11.22 9.63 4.18
C SER A 64 -11.12 8.39 5.06
N HIS A 65 -12.11 7.50 4.99
CA HIS A 65 -12.12 6.26 5.78
C HIS A 65 -10.99 5.30 5.37
N GLN A 66 -10.75 5.13 4.07
CA GLN A 66 -9.64 4.31 3.58
C GLN A 66 -8.29 4.91 3.97
N LEU A 67 -8.14 6.23 3.85
CA LEU A 67 -6.91 6.94 4.18
C LEU A 67 -6.60 6.89 5.67
N SER A 68 -7.60 7.05 6.55
CA SER A 68 -7.44 6.86 8.00
C SER A 68 -6.96 5.43 8.31
N ARG A 69 -7.55 4.39 7.70
CA ARG A 69 -7.10 3.01 7.88
C ARG A 69 -5.68 2.75 7.36
N LEU A 70 -5.27 3.44 6.29
CA LEU A 70 -3.91 3.34 5.76
C LEU A 70 -2.92 4.08 6.67
N GLU A 71 -3.35 5.18 7.28
CA GLU A 71 -2.58 5.97 8.25
C GLU A 71 -2.36 5.20 9.55
N ASP A 72 -3.40 4.53 10.08
CA ASP A 72 -3.29 3.64 11.24
C ASP A 72 -2.26 2.53 11.02
N LYS A 73 -2.16 2.05 9.78
CA LYS A 73 -1.18 1.04 9.35
C LYS A 73 0.18 1.63 8.98
N LYS A 74 0.38 2.95 9.15
CA LYS A 74 1.61 3.69 8.81
C LYS A 74 2.02 3.57 7.34
N ILE A 75 1.06 3.32 6.45
CA ILE A 75 1.29 3.21 5.00
C ILE A 75 1.32 4.60 4.36
N VAL A 76 0.42 5.47 4.82
CA VAL A 76 0.39 6.90 4.47
C VAL A 76 0.60 7.72 5.73
N LYS A 77 0.92 9.00 5.54
CA LYS A 77 0.87 10.01 6.59
C LYS A 77 0.04 11.20 6.12
N CYS A 78 -0.73 11.78 7.03
CA CYS A 78 -1.51 12.99 6.78
C CYS A 78 -0.67 14.24 7.04
N PHE A 79 -0.86 15.26 6.21
CA PHE A 79 -0.39 16.62 6.43
C PHE A 79 -1.46 17.62 5.95
N ARG A 80 -1.32 18.88 6.35
CA ARG A 80 -2.25 19.94 5.94
C ARG A 80 -1.62 20.78 4.83
N HIS A 81 -2.39 20.99 3.76
CA HIS A 81 -2.09 21.97 2.73
C HIS A 81 -3.23 23.00 2.72
N GLY A 82 -2.98 24.17 3.29
CA GLY A 82 -4.03 25.12 3.62
C GLY A 82 -5.04 24.50 4.59
N GLN A 83 -6.33 24.51 4.22
CA GLN A 83 -7.41 23.88 5.00
C GLN A 83 -7.60 22.39 4.67
N SER A 84 -7.00 21.90 3.60
CA SER A 84 -7.19 20.53 3.10
C SER A 84 -6.28 19.53 3.80
N ALA A 85 -6.81 18.33 4.06
CA ALA A 85 -6.01 17.19 4.48
C ALA A 85 -5.43 16.49 3.24
N CYS A 86 -4.13 16.26 3.24
CA CYS A 86 -3.41 15.66 2.14
C CYS A 86 -2.52 14.53 2.66
N TYR A 87 -2.24 13.57 1.79
CA TYR A 87 -1.65 12.29 2.15
C TYR A 87 -0.50 11.97 1.23
N GLU A 88 0.56 11.42 1.80
CA GLU A 88 1.69 10.87 1.05
C GLU A 88 2.10 9.52 1.63
N LEU A 89 2.76 8.70 0.81
CA LEU A 89 3.29 7.42 1.24
C LEU A 89 4.41 7.62 2.29
N THR A 90 4.45 6.75 3.30
CA THR A 90 5.56 6.77 4.26
C THR A 90 6.83 6.19 3.64
N ASN A 91 7.99 6.60 4.15
CA ASN A 91 9.30 6.13 3.67
C ASN A 91 9.77 4.83 4.36
N THR A 92 8.84 3.94 4.71
CA THR A 92 9.17 2.67 5.39
C THR A 92 9.63 1.61 4.38
N LEU A 93 10.45 0.64 4.81
CA LEU A 93 10.86 -0.49 3.96
C LEU A 93 9.64 -1.26 3.44
N PHE A 94 8.65 -1.48 4.30
CA PHE A 94 7.41 -2.17 3.93
C PHE A 94 6.66 -1.46 2.79
N VAL A 95 6.56 -0.12 2.83
CA VAL A 95 5.91 0.64 1.75
C VAL A 95 6.73 0.59 0.45
N LYS A 96 8.07 0.58 0.54
CA LYS A 96 8.93 0.38 -0.64
C LYS A 96 8.73 -1.00 -1.27
N ASP A 97 8.59 -2.05 -0.44
CA ASP A 97 8.30 -3.40 -0.91
C ASP A 97 6.95 -3.44 -1.64
N LEU A 98 5.91 -2.82 -1.07
CA LEU A 98 4.60 -2.70 -1.71
C LEU A 98 4.68 -2.03 -3.07
N ILE A 99 5.35 -0.88 -3.16
CA ILE A 99 5.52 -0.16 -4.44
C ILE A 99 6.27 -1.02 -5.45
N THR A 100 7.27 -1.78 -5.01
CA THR A 100 8.06 -2.67 -5.88
C THR A 100 7.19 -3.78 -6.46
N VAL A 101 6.39 -4.44 -5.61
CA VAL A 101 5.41 -5.46 -6.02
C VAL A 101 4.38 -4.85 -6.98
N MET A 102 3.84 -3.67 -6.68
CA MET A 102 2.88 -3.00 -7.56
C MET A 102 3.48 -2.67 -8.94
N LYS A 103 4.77 -2.31 -9.00
CA LYS A 103 5.49 -2.03 -10.24
C LYS A 103 5.79 -3.30 -11.04
N SER A 104 5.99 -4.45 -10.40
CA SER A 104 6.29 -5.71 -11.11
C SER A 104 5.11 -6.25 -11.93
N PHE A 105 3.89 -5.79 -11.64
CA PHE A 105 2.69 -6.14 -12.43
C PHE A 105 2.39 -5.16 -13.57
N LYS A 106 3.21 -4.09 -13.75
CA LYS A 106 3.10 -3.25 -14.94
C LYS A 106 3.65 -4.03 -16.14
N LYS A 107 2.78 -4.29 -17.12
CA LYS A 107 3.15 -4.77 -18.45
C LYS A 107 3.79 -3.66 -19.26
#